data_AF-A0A4E0PV55-F1
#
_entry.id   AF-A0A4E0PV55-F1
#
_cell.length_a   1.000
_cell.length_b   1.000
_cell.length_c   1.000
_cell.angle_alpha   90.00
_cell.angle_beta   90.00
_cell.angle_gamma   90.00
#
_symmetry.space_group_name_H-M   'P 1'
#
loop_
_entity.id
_entity.type
_entity.pdbx_description
1 polymer ?
#
loop_
_entity_poly.entity_id
_entity_poly.type
_entity_poly.pdbx_seq_one_letter_code
_entity_poly.pdbx_strand_id
1 'polypeptide(L)'
;MKLKTEQGRYIILGSIDGILAVLGVVIGISHVSDDPAIVINAALGGAVALALTNGVGSYLAESAVEYGRLAEMEKPLLRSLERTRLEQEVRNKIWSDSFFHGGSSFLGSLVPMLPFLLLDAYQIEVAIASSIVILSVLGMFSGKLAKQSLIKHSVRMVGLGILIVTAVTMLGLE
;
A
#
# COMPACT_ATOMS: atom_id res chain seq x y z
N MET A 1 -11.41 -19.83 2.54
CA MET A 1 -11.56 -18.54 3.24
C MET A 1 -12.05 -17.51 2.22
N LYS A 2 -13.32 -17.09 2.24
CA LYS A 2 -13.81 -16.05 1.30
C LYS A 2 -13.34 -14.69 1.81
N LEU A 3 -12.39 -14.06 1.12
CA LEU A 3 -12.01 -12.66 1.37
C LEU A 3 -13.27 -11.81 1.31
N LYS A 4 -13.60 -11.11 2.41
CA LYS A 4 -14.70 -10.14 2.40
C LYS A 4 -14.27 -8.96 1.51
N THR A 5 -15.21 -8.39 0.76
CA THR A 5 -14.97 -7.29 -0.20
C THR A 5 -14.18 -6.12 0.41
N GLU A 6 -14.30 -5.88 1.72
CA GLU A 6 -13.56 -4.85 2.46
C GLU A 6 -12.05 -5.15 2.59
N GLN A 7 -11.65 -6.40 2.82
CA GLN A 7 -10.23 -6.79 2.91
C GLN A 7 -9.52 -6.62 1.56
N GLY A 8 -10.24 -6.87 0.46
CA GLY A 8 -9.73 -6.65 -0.89
C GLY A 8 -9.31 -5.20 -1.13
N ARG A 9 -9.99 -4.22 -0.51
CA ARG A 9 -9.64 -2.81 -0.62
C ARG A 9 -8.27 -2.52 -0.01
N TYR A 10 -8.02 -3.00 1.21
CA TYR A 10 -6.75 -2.77 1.91
C TYR A 10 -5.57 -3.49 1.27
N ILE A 11 -5.80 -4.67 0.70
CA ILE A 11 -4.77 -5.36 -0.08
C ILE A 11 -4.37 -4.55 -1.31
N ILE A 12 -5.33 -3.98 -2.03
CA ILE A 12 -5.06 -3.17 -3.22
C ILE A 12 -4.35 -1.88 -2.84
N LEU A 13 -4.90 -1.13 -1.87
CA LEU A 13 -4.34 0.13 -1.39
C LEU A 13 -2.91 -0.08 -0.88
N GLY A 14 -2.71 -1.06 -0.01
CA GLY A 14 -1.39 -1.32 0.54
C GLY A 14 -0.39 -1.71 -0.54
N SER A 15 -0.75 -2.62 -1.45
CA SER A 15 0.14 -3.02 -2.55
C SER A 15 0.55 -1.84 -3.42
N ILE A 16 -0.40 -0.95 -3.74
CA ILE A 16 -0.14 0.28 -4.50
C ILE A 16 0.86 1.18 -3.76
N ASP A 17 0.61 1.46 -2.48
CA ASP A 17 1.48 2.32 -1.67
C ASP A 17 2.90 1.74 -1.61
N GLY A 18 3.00 0.42 -1.41
CA GLY A 18 4.26 -0.32 -1.39
C GLY A 18 5.05 -0.18 -2.67
N ILE A 19 4.41 -0.43 -3.82
CA ILE A 19 5.05 -0.32 -5.13
C ILE A 19 5.52 1.12 -5.36
N LEU A 20 4.63 2.09 -5.17
CA LEU A 20 4.89 3.48 -5.53
C LEU A 20 5.98 4.12 -4.65
N ALA A 21 5.90 3.93 -3.33
CA ALA A 21 6.86 4.51 -2.41
C ALA A 21 8.25 3.92 -2.60
N VAL A 22 8.36 2.59 -2.72
CA VAL A 22 9.67 1.94 -2.87
C VAL A 22 10.23 2.10 -4.29
N LEU A 23 9.39 2.18 -5.32
CA LEU A 23 9.84 2.59 -6.65
C LEU A 23 10.46 4.00 -6.61
N GLY A 24 9.86 4.94 -5.88
CA GLY A 24 10.44 6.27 -5.66
C GLY A 24 11.79 6.22 -4.94
N VAL A 25 11.93 5.40 -3.89
CA VAL A 25 13.20 5.21 -3.17
C VAL A 25 14.27 4.61 -4.08
N VAL A 26 13.93 3.53 -4.80
CA VAL A 26 14.84 2.83 -5.70
C VAL A 26 15.36 3.77 -6.79
N ILE A 27 14.46 4.50 -7.45
CA ILE A 27 14.82 5.48 -8.48
C ILE A 27 15.68 6.59 -7.89
N GLY A 28 15.32 7.11 -6.72
CA GLY A 28 16.12 8.17 -6.09
C GLY A 28 17.55 7.73 -5.81
N ILE A 29 17.72 6.60 -5.12
CA ILE A 29 19.05 6.09 -4.76
C ILE A 29 19.86 5.69 -5.99
N SER A 30 19.21 5.14 -7.03
CA SER A 30 19.91 4.70 -8.24
C SER A 30 20.52 5.85 -9.05
N HIS A 31 20.16 7.11 -8.78
CA HIS A 31 20.85 8.25 -9.39
C HIS A 31 22.15 8.62 -8.66
N VAL A 32 22.27 8.23 -7.38
CA VAL A 32 23.43 8.57 -6.53
C VAL A 32 24.44 7.41 -6.47
N SER A 33 23.96 6.17 -6.60
CA SER A 33 24.81 4.99 -6.50
C SER A 33 24.32 3.86 -7.40
N ASP A 34 25.27 3.26 -8.11
CA ASP A 34 25.07 2.04 -8.90
C ASP A 34 25.20 0.75 -8.08
N ASP A 35 25.57 0.84 -6.78
CA ASP A 35 25.73 -0.34 -5.93
C ASP A 35 24.34 -0.91 -5.56
N PRO A 36 23.98 -2.12 -6.04
CA PRO A 36 22.68 -2.71 -5.75
C PRO A 36 22.45 -2.93 -4.25
N ALA A 37 23.51 -3.14 -3.46
CA ALA A 37 23.38 -3.34 -2.01
C ALA A 37 22.90 -2.06 -1.30
N ILE A 38 23.35 -0.89 -1.76
CA ILE A 38 22.89 0.40 -1.21
C ILE A 38 21.41 0.62 -1.55
N VAL A 39 21.03 0.36 -2.80
CA VAL A 39 19.63 0.47 -3.26
C VAL A 39 18.72 -0.48 -2.48
N ILE A 40 19.10 -1.75 -2.33
CA ILE A 40 18.30 -2.76 -1.63
C ILE A 40 18.14 -2.41 -0.16
N ASN A 41 19.21 -2.00 0.53
CA ASN A 41 19.13 -1.67 1.95
C ASN A 41 18.23 -0.44 2.19
N ALA A 42 18.33 0.59 1.34
CA ALA A 42 17.46 1.76 1.41
C ALA A 42 16.00 1.39 1.12
N ALA A 43 15.77 0.60 0.07
CA ALA A 43 14.45 0.13 -0.33
C ALA A 43 13.80 -0.75 0.76
N LEU A 44 14.56 -1.66 1.38
CA LEU A 44 14.08 -2.51 2.47
C LEU A 44 13.74 -1.70 3.72
N GLY A 45 14.57 -0.73 4.07
CA GLY A 45 14.29 0.21 5.17
C GLY A 45 12.99 0.98 4.93
N GLY A 46 12.83 1.51 3.72
CA GLY A 46 11.59 2.18 3.28
C GLY A 46 10.37 1.26 3.30
N ALA A 47 10.51 0.02 2.80
CA ALA A 47 9.47 -1.00 2.79
C ALA A 47 8.94 -1.33 4.19
N VAL A 48 9.86 -1.59 5.14
CA VAL A 48 9.49 -1.91 6.53
C VAL A 48 8.84 -0.71 7.21
N ALA A 49 9.42 0.49 7.05
CA ALA A 49 8.86 1.71 7.62
C ALA A 49 7.44 1.98 7.09
N LEU A 50 7.23 1.82 5.78
CA LEU A 50 5.92 1.99 5.15
C LEU A 50 4.92 0.92 5.61
N ALA A 51 5.31 -0.35 5.66
CA ALA A 51 4.43 -1.43 6.10
C ALA A 51 3.91 -1.21 7.52
N LEU A 52 4.82 -0.83 8.44
CA LEU A 52 4.44 -0.51 9.81
C LEU A 52 3.58 0.76 9.90
N THR A 53 3.93 1.80 9.14
CA THR A 53 3.18 3.06 9.13
C THR A 53 1.78 2.89 8.56
N ASN A 54 1.62 2.14 7.47
CA ASN A 54 0.31 1.86 6.88
C ASN A 54 -0.52 0.93 7.78
N GLY A 55 0.09 -0.09 8.38
CA GLY A 55 -0.58 -0.97 9.33
C GLY A 55 -1.07 -0.25 10.58
N VAL A 56 -0.16 0.42 11.31
CA VAL A 56 -0.50 1.17 12.53
C VAL A 56 -1.37 2.39 12.22
N GLY A 57 -1.09 3.10 11.14
CA GLY A 57 -1.85 4.28 10.72
C GLY A 57 -3.30 3.94 10.38
N SER A 58 -3.53 2.84 9.66
CA SER A 58 -4.90 2.37 9.41
C SER A 58 -5.58 1.85 10.67
N TYR A 59 -4.87 1.15 11.56
CA TYR A 59 -5.41 0.76 12.86
C TYR A 59 -5.94 1.96 13.65
N LEU A 60 -5.11 3.01 13.78
CA LEU A 60 -5.46 4.20 14.54
C LEU A 60 -6.63 4.96 13.88
N ALA A 61 -6.59 5.13 12.56
CA ALA A 61 -7.64 5.83 11.83
C ALA A 61 -8.98 5.08 11.88
N GLU A 62 -8.98 3.76 11.67
CA GLU A 62 -10.20 2.96 11.68
C GLU A 62 -10.75 2.80 13.10
N SER A 63 -9.88 2.65 14.11
CA SER A 63 -10.29 2.68 15.52
C SER A 63 -11.01 3.97 15.88
N ALA A 64 -10.46 5.13 15.50
CA ALA A 64 -11.09 6.42 15.79
C ALA A 64 -12.49 6.54 15.19
N VAL A 65 -12.68 6.05 13.96
CA VAL A 65 -13.98 6.09 13.26
C VAL A 65 -14.97 5.08 13.86
N GLU A 66 -14.58 3.82 14.01
CA GLU A 66 -15.53 2.77 14.42
C GLU A 66 -15.88 2.83 15.91
N TYR A 67 -14.92 3.13 16.81
CA TYR A 67 -15.26 3.38 18.22
C TYR A 67 -16.07 4.67 18.39
N GLY A 68 -15.82 5.69 17.57
CA GLY A 68 -16.67 6.88 17.52
C GLY A 68 -18.12 6.55 17.13
N ARG A 69 -18.32 5.68 16.12
CA ARG A 69 -19.67 5.20 15.74
C ARG A 69 -20.33 4.39 16.85
N LEU A 70 -19.58 3.52 17.54
CA LEU A 70 -20.11 2.78 18.69
C LEU A 70 -20.59 3.75 19.79
N ALA A 71 -19.79 4.77 20.12
CA ALA A 71 -20.17 5.78 21.12
C ALA A 71 -21.43 6.56 20.71
N GLU A 72 -21.59 6.91 19.43
CA GLU A 72 -22.84 7.54 18.94
C GLU A 72 -24.05 6.61 19.03
N MET A 73 -23.86 5.29 18.85
CA MET A 73 -24.93 4.30 19.03
C MET A 73 -25.29 4.05 20.49
N GLU A 74 -24.35 4.17 21.43
CA GLU A 74 -24.59 4.02 22.87
C GLU A 74 -25.54 5.10 23.43
N LYS A 75 -25.44 6.34 22.93
CA LYS A 75 -26.24 7.49 23.40
C LYS A 75 -27.75 7.23 23.40
N PRO A 76 -28.41 6.88 22.26
CA PRO A 76 -29.85 6.61 22.24
C PRO A 76 -30.23 5.31 22.97
N LEU A 77 -29.29 4.37 23.13
CA LEU A 77 -29.53 3.11 23.82
C LEU A 77 -29.46 3.24 25.35
N LEU A 78 -28.89 4.34 25.86
CA LEU A 78 -28.58 4.56 27.29
C LEU A 78 -27.85 3.35 27.92
N ARG A 79 -27.07 2.64 27.10
CA ARG A 79 -26.41 1.39 27.45
C ARG A 79 -25.08 1.33 26.73
N SER A 80 -24.04 0.96 27.47
CA SER A 80 -22.74 0.70 26.87
C SER A 80 -22.76 -0.56 26.00
N LEU A 81 -22.11 -0.45 24.85
CA LEU A 81 -21.78 -1.51 23.92
C LEU A 81 -20.39 -2.10 24.19
N GLU A 82 -19.71 -1.68 25.26
CA GLU A 82 -18.45 -2.29 25.69
C GLU A 82 -18.66 -3.77 26.03
N ARG A 83 -17.70 -4.61 25.65
CA ARG A 83 -17.68 -6.07 25.78
C ARG A 83 -18.85 -6.77 25.10
N THR A 84 -19.55 -6.09 24.21
CA THR A 84 -20.58 -6.72 23.38
C THR A 84 -19.95 -7.47 22.20
N ARG A 85 -20.72 -8.40 21.62
CA ARG A 85 -20.32 -9.07 20.38
C ARG A 85 -20.04 -8.07 19.25
N LEU A 86 -20.80 -6.96 19.22
CA LEU A 86 -20.64 -5.91 18.23
C LEU A 86 -19.27 -5.23 18.35
N GLU A 87 -18.87 -4.81 19.56
CA GLU A 87 -17.55 -4.21 19.79
C GLU A 87 -16.41 -5.19 19.46
N GLN A 88 -16.59 -6.47 19.81
CA GLN A 88 -15.60 -7.50 19.47
C GLN A 88 -15.48 -7.72 17.95
N GLU A 89 -16.58 -7.69 17.21
CA GLU A 89 -16.57 -7.75 15.75
C GLU A 89 -15.87 -6.53 15.12
N VAL A 90 -16.15 -5.32 15.63
CA VAL A 90 -15.47 -4.09 15.23
C VAL A 90 -13.96 -4.19 15.47
N ARG A 91 -13.55 -4.59 16.68
CA ARG A 91 -12.13 -4.75 17.03
C ARG A 91 -11.42 -5.76 16.13
N ASN A 92 -12.05 -6.91 15.88
CA ASN A 92 -11.50 -7.95 15.01
C ASN A 92 -11.38 -7.48 13.56
N LYS A 93 -12.36 -6.70 13.08
CA LYS A 93 -12.31 -6.08 11.75
C LYS A 93 -11.12 -5.12 11.64
N ILE A 94 -11.00 -4.17 12.56
CA ILE A 94 -9.89 -3.19 12.57
C ILE A 94 -8.54 -3.90 12.53
N TRP A 95 -8.34 -4.92 13.38
CA TRP A 95 -7.10 -5.70 13.40
C TRP A 95 -6.80 -6.41 12.07
N SER A 96 -7.81 -7.07 11.51
CA SER A 96 -7.71 -7.73 10.20
C SER A 96 -7.31 -6.72 9.11
N ASP A 97 -8.04 -5.62 9.03
CA ASP A 97 -7.89 -4.62 7.97
C ASP A 97 -6.52 -3.94 8.03
N SER A 98 -6.06 -3.63 9.25
CA SER A 98 -4.72 -3.09 9.50
C SER A 98 -3.60 -4.05 9.08
N PHE A 99 -3.75 -5.34 9.39
CA PHE A 99 -2.80 -6.37 9.01
C PHE A 99 -2.70 -6.53 7.49
N PHE A 100 -3.84 -6.58 6.79
CA PHE A 100 -3.85 -6.67 5.33
C PHE A 100 -3.29 -5.41 4.69
N HIS A 101 -3.52 -4.23 5.26
CA HIS A 101 -2.98 -2.99 4.74
C HIS A 101 -1.44 -2.98 4.83
N GLY A 102 -0.89 -3.13 6.04
CA GLY A 102 0.57 -3.12 6.24
C GLY A 102 1.27 -4.29 5.52
N GLY A 103 0.71 -5.49 5.61
CA GLY A 103 1.26 -6.68 4.96
C GLY A 103 1.28 -6.58 3.44
N SER A 104 0.21 -6.06 2.83
CA SER A 104 0.19 -5.85 1.39
C SER A 104 1.10 -4.70 0.94
N SER A 105 1.30 -3.65 1.75
CA SER A 105 2.33 -2.64 1.50
C SER A 105 3.73 -3.22 1.48
N PHE A 106 4.05 -4.10 2.42
CA PHE A 106 5.33 -4.80 2.38
C PHE A 106 5.45 -5.67 1.12
N LEU A 107 4.44 -6.50 0.81
CA LEU A 107 4.49 -7.36 -0.38
C LEU A 107 4.56 -6.56 -1.70
N GLY A 108 3.84 -5.44 -1.78
CA GLY A 108 3.89 -4.54 -2.93
C GLY A 108 5.28 -3.93 -3.13
N SER A 109 5.95 -3.55 -2.03
CA SER A 109 7.30 -2.97 -2.10
C SER A 109 8.37 -3.93 -2.62
N LEU A 110 8.15 -5.25 -2.52
CA LEU A 110 9.08 -6.23 -3.08
C LEU A 110 9.14 -6.16 -4.61
N VAL A 111 8.08 -5.72 -5.28
CA VAL A 111 8.01 -5.66 -6.75
C VAL A 111 9.16 -4.83 -7.34
N PRO A 112 9.33 -3.53 -6.99
CA PRO A 112 10.45 -2.74 -7.50
C PRO A 112 11.81 -3.18 -6.94
N MET A 113 11.86 -3.92 -5.83
CA MET A 113 13.12 -4.43 -5.25
C MET A 113 13.65 -5.69 -5.93
N LEU A 114 12.78 -6.58 -6.40
CA LEU A 114 13.17 -7.89 -6.93
C LEU A 114 14.18 -7.83 -8.08
N PRO A 115 14.09 -6.89 -9.04
CA PRO A 115 15.07 -6.81 -10.12
C PRO A 115 16.51 -6.54 -9.64
N PHE A 116 16.68 -5.75 -8.57
CA PHE A 116 17.99 -5.47 -7.97
C PHE A 116 18.60 -6.68 -7.27
N LEU A 117 17.77 -7.65 -6.84
CA LEU A 117 18.22 -8.90 -6.23
C LEU A 117 18.57 -10.00 -7.24
N LEU A 118 17.94 -9.97 -8.42
CA LEU A 118 17.96 -11.08 -9.37
C LEU A 118 18.74 -10.80 -10.66
N LEU A 119 18.97 -9.53 -11.00
CA LEU A 119 19.55 -9.12 -12.27
C LEU A 119 20.83 -8.31 -12.05
N ASP A 120 21.81 -8.53 -12.91
CA ASP A 120 23.07 -7.77 -12.92
C ASP A 120 23.03 -6.58 -13.89
N ALA A 121 22.04 -6.53 -14.78
CA ALA A 121 21.85 -5.47 -15.78
C ALA A 121 20.37 -5.13 -15.94
N TYR A 122 20.10 -3.88 -16.35
CA TYR A 122 18.75 -3.35 -16.59
C TYR A 122 17.82 -3.38 -15.36
N GLN A 123 18.38 -3.26 -14.15
CA GLN A 123 17.64 -3.39 -12.90
C GLN A 123 16.52 -2.34 -12.79
N ILE A 124 16.81 -1.09 -13.15
CA ILE A 124 15.87 0.04 -13.08
C ILE A 124 14.75 -0.12 -14.11
N GLU A 125 15.09 -0.46 -15.36
CA GLU A 125 14.12 -0.63 -16.44
C GLU A 125 13.15 -1.78 -16.13
N VAL A 126 13.66 -2.89 -15.61
CA VAL A 126 12.84 -4.03 -15.20
C VAL A 126 12.01 -3.70 -13.96
N ALA A 127 12.53 -2.91 -13.00
CA ALA A 127 11.76 -2.45 -11.84
C ALA A 127 10.60 -1.53 -12.24
N ILE A 128 10.84 -0.58 -13.15
CA ILE A 128 9.79 0.30 -13.67
C ILE A 128 8.77 -0.51 -14.48
N ALA A 129 9.22 -1.37 -15.40
CA ALA A 129 8.34 -2.16 -16.25
C ALA A 129 7.46 -3.11 -15.42
N SER A 130 8.04 -3.87 -14.49
CA SER A 130 7.30 -4.78 -13.61
C SER A 130 6.31 -4.04 -12.71
N SER A 131 6.70 -2.87 -12.19
CA SER A 131 5.82 -2.00 -11.40
C SER A 131 4.64 -1.49 -12.22
N ILE A 132 4.85 -1.02 -13.46
CA ILE A 132 3.77 -0.57 -14.35
C ILE A 132 2.79 -1.71 -14.66
N VAL A 133 3.29 -2.91 -14.95
CA VAL A 133 2.44 -4.08 -15.22
C VAL A 133 1.59 -4.39 -14.00
N ILE A 134 2.20 -4.47 -12.81
CA ILE A 134 1.48 -4.83 -11.58
C ILE A 134 0.51 -3.72 -11.16
N LEU A 135 0.89 -2.44 -11.25
CA LEU A 135 -0.01 -1.31 -11.00
C LEU A 135 -1.20 -1.29 -11.97
N SER A 136 -0.98 -1.68 -13.23
CA SER A 136 -2.07 -1.79 -14.21
C SER A 136 -3.04 -2.91 -13.83
N VAL A 137 -2.53 -4.07 -13.44
CA VAL A 137 -3.35 -5.20 -12.96
C VAL A 137 -4.12 -4.83 -11.69
N LEU A 138 -3.45 -4.23 -10.70
CA LEU A 138 -4.07 -3.76 -9.46
C LEU A 138 -5.10 -2.66 -9.72
N GLY A 139 -4.83 -1.74 -10.64
CA GLY A 139 -5.76 -0.68 -11.04
C GLY A 139 -7.00 -1.23 -11.72
N MET A 140 -6.86 -2.22 -12.61
CA MET A 140 -8.01 -2.92 -13.19
C MET A 140 -8.82 -3.65 -12.10
N PHE A 141 -8.15 -4.37 -11.20
CA PHE A 141 -8.83 -5.08 -10.11
C PHE A 141 -9.56 -4.11 -9.15
N SER A 142 -8.94 -2.98 -8.84
CA SER A 142 -9.55 -1.87 -8.08
C SER A 142 -10.80 -1.35 -8.76
N GLY A 143 -10.73 -1.07 -10.06
CA GLY A 143 -11.89 -0.62 -10.83
C GLY A 143 -13.04 -1.64 -10.82
N LYS A 144 -12.72 -2.94 -10.89
CA LYS A 144 -13.71 -4.02 -10.81
C LYS A 144 -14.39 -4.06 -9.45
N LEU A 145 -13.61 -3.93 -8.37
CA LEU A 145 -14.12 -3.91 -7.00
C LEU A 145 -15.01 -2.68 -6.76
N ALA A 146 -14.61 -1.53 -7.32
CA ALA A 146 -15.35 -0.28 -7.23
C ALA A 146 -16.60 -0.22 -8.15
N LYS A 147 -16.85 -1.24 -8.98
CA LYS A 147 -17.88 -1.22 -10.05
C LYS A 147 -17.76 -0.01 -10.98
N GLN A 148 -16.52 0.43 -11.23
CA GLN A 148 -16.20 1.53 -12.13
C GLN A 148 -15.40 1.03 -13.33
N SER A 149 -15.12 1.91 -14.29
CA SER A 149 -14.32 1.55 -15.46
C SER A 149 -12.91 1.11 -15.08
N LEU A 150 -12.52 -0.10 -15.49
CA LEU A 150 -11.22 -0.72 -15.24
C LEU A 150 -10.07 0.13 -15.79
N ILE A 151 -10.23 0.59 -17.03
CA ILE A 151 -9.20 1.34 -17.76
C ILE A 151 -8.91 2.67 -17.05
N LYS A 152 -9.93 3.43 -16.63
CA LYS A 152 -9.70 4.71 -15.95
C LYS A 152 -8.94 4.53 -14.63
N HIS A 153 -9.19 3.44 -13.89
CA HIS A 153 -8.44 3.18 -12.66
C HIS A 153 -7.01 2.80 -12.96
N SER A 154 -6.79 1.88 -13.91
CA SER A 154 -5.44 1.52 -14.37
C SER A 154 -4.63 2.74 -14.80
N VAL A 155 -5.22 3.62 -15.62
CA VAL A 155 -4.57 4.85 -16.11
C VAL A 155 -4.25 5.80 -14.96
N ARG A 156 -5.17 5.99 -14.00
CA ARG A 156 -4.90 6.82 -12.80
C ARG A 156 -3.74 6.27 -11.98
N MET A 157 -3.68 4.95 -11.78
CA MET A 157 -2.62 4.33 -10.98
C MET A 157 -1.25 4.44 -11.65
N VAL A 158 -1.18 4.13 -12.95
CA VAL A 158 0.07 4.28 -13.71
C VAL A 158 0.47 5.75 -13.80
N GLY A 159 -0.49 6.66 -13.99
CA GLY A 159 -0.25 8.11 -14.00
C GLY A 159 0.34 8.62 -12.68
N LEU A 160 -0.13 8.11 -11.54
CA LEU A 160 0.45 8.41 -10.23
C LEU A 160 1.90 7.90 -10.12
N GLY A 161 2.18 6.70 -10.62
CA GLY A 161 3.54 6.17 -10.71
C GLY A 161 4.46 7.04 -11.54
N ILE A 162 4.04 7.41 -12.75
CA ILE A 162 4.80 8.32 -13.62
C ILE A 162 5.05 9.65 -12.91
N LEU A 163 4.03 10.22 -12.24
CA LEU A 163 4.18 11.46 -11.49
C LEU A 163 5.24 11.35 -10.40
N ILE A 164 5.25 10.26 -9.63
CA ILE A 164 6.25 10.03 -8.58
C ILE A 164 7.65 9.91 -9.18
N VAL A 165 7.81 9.13 -10.26
CA VAL A 165 9.10 9.01 -10.95
C VAL A 165 9.60 10.38 -11.38
N THR A 166 8.77 11.14 -12.10
CA THR A 166 9.14 12.47 -12.58
C THR A 166 9.47 13.42 -11.43
N ALA A 167 8.68 13.42 -10.35
CA ALA A 167 8.92 14.27 -9.19
C ALA A 167 10.23 13.93 -8.50
N VAL A 168 10.52 12.64 -8.28
CA VAL A 168 11.78 12.19 -7.67
C VAL A 168 12.98 12.55 -8.55
N THR A 169 12.89 12.34 -9.86
CA THR A 169 13.97 12.73 -10.79
C THR A 169 14.18 14.25 -10.82
N MET A 170 13.10 15.04 -10.72
CA MET A 170 13.17 16.50 -10.71
C MET A 170 13.74 17.08 -9.41
N LEU A 171 13.65 16.35 -8.29
CA LEU A 171 14.22 16.77 -7.02
C LEU A 171 15.75 16.73 -7.02
N GLY A 172 16.39 16.37 -8.13
CA GLY A 172 17.81 16.67 -8.36
C GLY A 172 18.72 15.86 -7.46
N LEU A 173 18.52 14.54 -7.42
CA LEU A 173 19.61 13.63 -7.12
C LEU A 173 20.47 13.54 -8.39
N GLU A 174 21.20 14.62 -8.69
CA GLU A 174 22.34 14.63 -9.62
C GLU A 174 23.64 14.74 -8.82
#